data_AF-W7ASG9-F1
#
_entry.id   AF-W7ASG9-F1
#
_cell.length_a   1.000
_cell.length_b   1.000
_cell.length_c   1.000
_cell.angle_alpha   90.00
_cell.angle_beta   90.00
_cell.angle_gamma   90.00
#
_symmetry.space_group_name_H-M   'P 1'
#
loop_
_entity.id
_entity.type
_entity.pdbx_description
1 polymer ?
#
loop_
_entity_poly.entity_id
_entity_poly.type
_entity_poly.pdbx_seq_one_letter_code
_entity_poly.pdbx_strand_id
1 'polypeptide(L)'
;FYTVLLLKSTDVNALNQDEARKAMGQFARFNTNYIEPYKILSMRFPADTKEQQRYWRKMLQRASTPLQKTRCKETLRKLQQVENEKSNQEYYLFIYGKSMRELNNNFQKVIRLSDTYFYATQLAPKKIEQIHKKVFNLNLVLGNKVME
;
A
#
# COMPACT_ATOMS: atom_id res chain seq x y z
N PHE A 1 15.59 -15.47 -4.94
CA PHE A 1 15.45 -14.01 -4.71
C PHE A 1 14.00 -13.59 -4.87
N TYR A 2 13.56 -12.50 -4.23
CA TYR A 2 12.22 -11.95 -4.43
C TYR A 2 12.24 -10.43 -4.37
N THR A 3 11.20 -9.79 -4.92
CA THR A 3 10.90 -8.37 -4.72
C THR A 3 9.41 -8.18 -4.51
N VAL A 4 9.05 -7.05 -3.90
CA VAL A 4 7.68 -6.71 -3.50
C VAL A 4 7.26 -5.43 -4.20
N LEU A 5 6.09 -5.47 -4.84
CA LEU A 5 5.47 -4.35 -5.52
C LEU A 5 4.17 -3.97 -4.83
N LEU A 6 3.84 -2.69 -4.83
CA LEU A 6 2.49 -2.23 -4.48
C LEU A 6 1.56 -2.58 -5.63
N LEU A 7 0.45 -3.23 -5.32
CA LEU A 7 -0.60 -3.51 -6.28
C LEU A 7 -1.79 -2.61 -5.98
N LYS A 8 -2.16 -1.73 -6.93
CA LYS A 8 -3.42 -1.01 -6.86
C LYS A 8 -4.52 -1.91 -7.40
N SER A 9 -5.49 -2.20 -6.53
CA SER A 9 -6.70 -2.94 -6.89
C SER A 9 -7.85 -1.99 -7.12
N THR A 10 -8.76 -2.38 -8.02
CA THR A 10 -10.05 -1.71 -8.19
C THR A 10 -11.15 -2.58 -7.61
N ASP A 11 -12.10 -1.97 -6.90
CA ASP A 11 -13.30 -2.67 -6.45
C ASP A 11 -14.22 -2.92 -7.65
N VAL A 12 -14.23 -4.17 -8.13
CA VAL A 12 -15.00 -4.58 -9.32
C VAL A 12 -16.51 -4.43 -9.10
N ASN A 13 -16.99 -4.53 -7.85
CA ASN A 13 -18.42 -4.41 -7.55
C ASN A 13 -18.92 -2.97 -7.62
N ALA A 14 -18.00 -2.00 -7.53
CA ALA A 14 -18.31 -0.58 -7.65
C ALA A 14 -18.28 -0.08 -9.11
N LEU A 15 -17.83 -0.92 -10.06
CA LEU A 15 -17.72 -0.58 -11.47
C LEU A 15 -19.00 -0.91 -12.25
N ASN A 16 -19.19 -0.26 -13.40
CA ASN A 16 -20.20 -0.71 -14.35
C ASN A 16 -19.78 -2.05 -15.00
N GLN A 17 -20.72 -2.73 -15.66
CA GLN A 17 -20.47 -4.08 -16.21
C GLN A 17 -19.31 -4.12 -17.21
N ASP A 18 -19.15 -3.10 -18.06
CA ASP A 18 -18.10 -3.07 -19.07
C ASP A 18 -16.73 -2.81 -18.46
N GLU A 19 -16.64 -1.91 -17.49
CA GLU A 19 -15.43 -1.66 -16.71
C GLU A 19 -15.03 -2.87 -15.87
N ALA A 20 -15.99 -3.54 -15.24
CA ALA A 20 -15.76 -4.77 -14.50
C ALA A 20 -15.18 -5.87 -15.41
N ARG A 21 -15.75 -6.04 -16.62
CA ARG A 21 -15.22 -6.98 -17.63
C ARG A 21 -13.80 -6.61 -18.06
N LYS A 22 -13.50 -5.32 -18.27
CA LYS A 22 -12.14 -4.86 -18.60
C LYS A 22 -11.17 -5.14 -17.46
N ALA A 23 -11.55 -4.87 -16.21
CA ALA A 23 -10.71 -5.13 -15.04
C ALA A 23 -10.38 -6.62 -14.88
N MET A 24 -11.40 -7.48 -14.96
CA MET A 24 -11.23 -8.93 -14.92
C MET A 24 -10.39 -9.44 -16.11
N GLY A 25 -10.64 -8.91 -17.30
CA GLY A 25 -9.88 -9.24 -18.51
C GLY A 25 -8.40 -8.85 -18.41
N GLN A 26 -8.07 -7.71 -17.80
CA GLN A 26 -6.69 -7.32 -17.55
C GLN A 26 -5.99 -8.28 -16.58
N PHE A 27 -6.65 -8.65 -15.48
CA PHE A 27 -6.07 -9.62 -14.56
C PHE A 27 -5.91 -11.01 -15.20
N ALA A 28 -6.85 -11.45 -16.03
CA ALA A 28 -6.73 -12.67 -16.82
C ALA A 28 -5.54 -12.60 -17.78
N ARG A 29 -5.37 -11.49 -18.51
CA ARG A 29 -4.20 -11.27 -19.40
C ARG A 29 -2.89 -11.28 -18.63
N PHE A 30 -2.84 -10.73 -17.42
CA PHE A 30 -1.66 -10.84 -16.56
C PHE A 30 -1.34 -12.32 -16.27
N ASN A 31 -2.32 -13.11 -15.85
CA ASN A 31 -2.14 -14.53 -15.55
C ASN A 31 -1.74 -15.37 -16.76
N THR A 32 -2.24 -15.06 -17.95
CA THR A 32 -1.86 -15.78 -19.17
C THR A 32 -0.42 -15.45 -19.62
N ASN A 33 0.00 -14.18 -19.48
CA ASN A 33 1.29 -13.73 -19.99
C ASN A 33 2.44 -13.84 -18.96
N TYR A 34 2.12 -13.90 -17.67
CA TYR A 34 3.09 -14.02 -16.59
C TYR A 34 2.99 -15.41 -15.94
N ILE A 35 3.81 -16.34 -16.43
CA ILE A 35 3.81 -17.75 -16.00
C ILE A 35 4.69 -18.03 -14.78
N GLU A 36 5.50 -17.05 -14.37
CA GLU A 36 6.42 -17.19 -13.25
C GLU A 36 5.65 -17.19 -11.93
N PRO A 37 6.16 -17.86 -10.87
CA PRO A 37 5.50 -17.86 -9.58
C PRO A 37 5.38 -16.43 -9.05
N TYR A 38 4.21 -16.10 -8.53
CA TYR A 38 3.94 -14.87 -7.81
C TYR A 38 2.99 -15.13 -6.64
N LYS A 39 2.94 -14.18 -5.69
CA LYS A 39 1.99 -14.20 -4.57
C LYS A 39 1.39 -12.82 -4.38
N ILE A 40 0.07 -12.74 -4.23
CA ILE A 40 -0.61 -11.51 -3.83
C ILE A 40 -0.93 -11.61 -2.33
N LEU A 41 -0.54 -10.60 -1.56
CA LEU A 41 -0.84 -10.49 -0.13
C LEU A 41 -1.66 -9.23 0.13
N SER A 42 -2.76 -9.37 0.84
CA SER A 42 -3.53 -8.24 1.39
C SER A 42 -3.11 -7.97 2.83
N MET A 43 -2.87 -6.71 3.16
CA MET A 43 -2.46 -6.31 4.51
C MET A 43 -3.11 -4.97 4.87
N ARG A 44 -3.55 -4.86 6.12
CA ARG A 44 -4.10 -3.60 6.64
C ARG A 44 -3.01 -2.71 7.19
N PHE A 45 -2.90 -1.48 6.73
CA PHE A 45 -2.01 -0.45 7.28
C PHE A 45 -2.83 0.70 7.87
N PRO A 46 -2.35 1.37 8.94
CA PRO A 46 -2.98 2.59 9.44
C PRO A 46 -3.21 3.60 8.30
N ALA A 47 -4.35 4.29 8.33
CA ALA A 47 -4.68 5.27 7.30
C ALA A 47 -3.66 6.43 7.31
N ASP A 48 -2.98 6.68 6.18
CA ASP A 48 -2.03 7.78 6.09
C ASP A 48 -2.78 9.12 5.98
N THR A 49 -2.76 9.91 7.06
CA THR A 49 -3.36 11.25 7.10
C THR A 49 -2.30 12.36 7.18
N LYS A 50 -1.02 12.06 6.93
CA LYS A 50 0.09 13.00 7.17
C LYS A 50 0.02 14.25 6.32
N GLU A 51 -0.40 14.13 5.06
CA GLU A 51 -0.61 15.26 4.14
C GLU A 51 -1.67 16.23 4.70
N GLN A 52 -2.82 15.68 5.09
CA GLN A 52 -3.94 16.43 5.65
C GLN A 52 -3.53 17.07 6.97
N GLN A 53 -2.85 16.34 7.85
CA GLN A 53 -2.32 16.90 9.10
C GLN A 53 -1.34 18.05 8.85
N ARG A 54 -0.43 17.92 7.87
CA ARG A 54 0.50 18.99 7.52
C ARG A 54 -0.23 20.23 7.00
N TYR A 55 -1.25 20.07 6.16
CA TYR A 55 -2.09 21.17 5.72
C TYR A 55 -2.75 21.90 6.91
N TRP A 56 -3.41 21.16 7.80
CA TRP A 56 -4.10 21.76 8.95
C TRP A 56 -3.15 22.37 9.99
N ARG A 57 -1.92 21.86 10.12
CA ARG A 57 -0.86 22.52 10.90
C ARG A 57 -0.48 23.88 10.31
N LYS A 58 -0.34 23.97 8.98
CA LYS A 58 -0.10 25.26 8.30
C LYS A 58 -1.27 26.22 8.47
N MET A 59 -2.51 25.73 8.38
CA MET A 59 -3.70 26.55 8.61
C MET A 59 -3.80 27.05 10.06
N LEU A 60 -3.42 26.21 11.03
CA LEU A 60 -3.36 26.61 12.44
C LEU A 60 -2.34 27.73 12.69
N GLN A 61 -1.18 27.67 12.04
CA GLN A 61 -0.16 28.73 12.12
C GLN A 61 -0.64 30.06 11.51
N ARG A 62 -1.47 29.99 10.46
CA ARG A 62 -2.03 31.17 9.77
C ARG A 62 -3.33 31.68 10.38
N ALA A 63 -3.91 30.98 11.35
CA ALA A 63 -5.20 31.32 11.94
C ALA A 63 -5.08 32.55 12.86
N SER A 64 -5.87 33.58 12.56
CA SER A 64 -5.86 34.84 13.32
C SER A 64 -6.85 34.83 14.48
N THR A 65 -7.98 34.14 14.33
CA THR A 65 -9.05 34.15 15.35
C THR A 65 -9.01 32.91 16.26
N PRO A 66 -9.45 33.03 17.53
CA PRO A 66 -9.56 31.88 18.44
C PRO A 66 -10.43 30.76 17.88
N LEU A 67 -11.55 31.09 17.24
CA LEU A 67 -12.45 30.12 16.61
C LEU A 67 -11.76 29.32 15.48
N GLN A 68 -10.99 29.99 14.61
CA GLN A 68 -10.23 29.31 13.56
C GLN A 68 -9.18 28.37 14.14
N LYS A 69 -8.48 28.79 15.20
CA LYS A 69 -7.50 27.94 15.90
C LYS A 69 -8.16 26.71 16.51
N THR A 70 -9.31 26.85 17.17
CA THR A 70 -10.07 25.72 17.72
C THR A 70 -10.48 24.74 16.64
N ARG A 71 -11.07 25.21 15.54
CA ARG A 71 -11.46 24.35 14.41
C ARG A 71 -10.27 23.59 13.83
N CYS A 72 -9.13 24.25 13.62
CA CYS A 72 -7.92 23.59 13.10
C CYS A 72 -7.40 22.51 14.07
N LYS A 73 -7.41 22.77 15.38
CA LYS A 73 -7.01 21.78 16.41
C LYS A 73 -7.96 20.58 16.44
N GLU A 74 -9.26 20.81 16.39
CA GLU A 74 -10.26 19.74 16.34
C GLU A 74 -10.12 18.86 15.10
N THR A 75 -9.93 19.47 13.93
CA THR A 75 -9.70 18.72 12.69
C THR A 75 -8.40 17.91 12.74
N LEU A 76 -7.32 18.47 13.29
CA LEU A 76 -6.09 17.72 13.52
C LEU A 76 -6.30 16.51 14.43
N ARG A 77 -7.03 16.70 15.54
CA ARG A 77 -7.35 15.60 16.48
C ARG A 77 -8.15 14.50 15.79
N LYS A 78 -9.15 14.86 14.97
CA LYS A 78 -9.94 13.90 14.20
C LYS A 78 -9.08 13.11 13.20
N LEU A 79 -8.16 13.77 12.50
CA LEU A 79 -7.25 13.10 11.56
C LEU A 79 -6.32 12.12 12.26
N GLN A 80 -5.79 12.48 13.43
CA GLN A 80 -4.99 11.57 14.26
C GLN A 80 -5.80 10.38 14.76
N GLN A 81 -7.06 10.60 15.15
CA GLN A 81 -7.97 9.53 15.54
C GLN A 81 -8.24 8.58 14.36
N VAL A 82 -8.47 9.11 13.16
CA VAL A 82 -8.64 8.30 11.94
C VAL A 82 -7.40 7.47 11.63
N GLU A 83 -6.19 8.04 11.73
CA GLU A 83 -4.95 7.30 11.52
C GLU A 83 -4.78 6.13 12.52
N ASN A 84 -5.25 6.30 13.77
CA ASN A 84 -5.18 5.25 14.79
C ASN A 84 -6.28 4.19 14.67
N GLU A 85 -7.50 4.58 14.31
CA GLU A 85 -8.67 3.70 14.32
C GLU A 85 -8.95 3.05 12.97
N LYS A 86 -8.62 3.73 11.87
CA LYS A 86 -8.89 3.26 10.52
C LYS A 86 -7.63 2.68 9.90
N SER A 87 -7.82 1.56 9.23
CA SER A 87 -6.78 0.92 8.45
C SER A 87 -7.21 0.78 7.00
N ASN A 88 -6.32 1.11 6.08
CA ASN A 88 -6.48 0.86 4.66
C ASN A 88 -6.00 -0.55 4.33
N GLN A 89 -6.80 -1.28 3.55
CA GLN A 89 -6.38 -2.55 2.98
C GLN A 89 -5.53 -2.28 1.75
N GLU A 90 -4.25 -2.61 1.84
CA GLU A 90 -3.29 -2.52 0.74
C GLU A 90 -2.98 -3.92 0.21
N TYR A 91 -2.65 -4.00 -1.08
CA TYR A 91 -2.27 -5.26 -1.74
C TYR A 91 -0.84 -5.19 -2.24
N TYR A 92 -0.12 -6.30 -2.10
CA TYR A 92 1.27 -6.42 -2.51
C TYR A 92 1.48 -7.63 -3.39
N LEU A 93 2.23 -7.44 -4.46
CA LEU A 93 2.62 -8.48 -5.39
C LEU A 93 4.08 -8.88 -5.14
N PHE A 94 4.27 -10.11 -4.69
CA PHE A 94 5.58 -10.73 -4.54
C PHE A 94 5.90 -11.49 -5.83
N ILE A 95 7.06 -11.19 -6.40
CA ILE A 95 7.60 -11.90 -7.55
C ILE A 95 8.94 -12.53 -7.19
N TYR A 96 9.24 -13.65 -7.81
CA TYR A 96 10.39 -14.48 -7.49
C TYR A 96 11.30 -14.68 -8.70
N GLY A 97 12.54 -15.08 -8.44
CA GLY A 97 13.51 -15.49 -9.45
C GLY A 97 14.65 -16.28 -8.82
N LYS A 98 15.21 -17.25 -9.55
CA LYS A 98 16.32 -18.09 -9.06
C LYS A 98 17.62 -17.29 -8.98
N SER A 99 17.79 -16.28 -9.83
CA SER A 99 18.90 -15.32 -9.79
C SER A 99 18.42 -13.86 -9.75
N MET A 100 19.30 -12.93 -9.37
CA MET A 100 19.00 -11.49 -9.44
C MET A 100 18.69 -11.01 -10.86
N ARG A 101 19.37 -11.56 -11.87
CA ARG A 101 19.10 -11.27 -13.28
C ARG A 101 17.69 -11.69 -13.68
N GLU A 102 17.29 -12.91 -13.31
CA GLU A 102 15.95 -13.43 -13.56
C GLU A 102 14.89 -12.62 -12.82
N LEU A 103 15.12 -12.27 -11.55
CA LEU A 103 14.22 -11.42 -10.79
C LEU A 103 14.03 -10.05 -11.46
N ASN A 104 15.10 -9.43 -11.96
CA ASN A 104 15.00 -8.17 -12.69
C ASN A 104 14.21 -8.31 -13.99
N ASN A 105 14.44 -9.39 -14.76
CA ASN A 105 13.64 -9.67 -15.96
C ASN A 105 12.16 -9.84 -15.61
N ASN A 106 11.86 -10.57 -14.53
CA ASN A 106 10.50 -10.80 -14.05
C ASN A 106 9.83 -9.50 -13.57
N PHE A 107 10.59 -8.63 -12.90
CA PHE A 107 10.13 -7.29 -12.53
C PHE A 107 9.75 -6.47 -13.78
N GLN A 108 10.61 -6.41 -14.79
CA GLN A 108 10.34 -5.67 -16.02
C GLN A 108 9.13 -6.23 -16.79
N LYS A 109 8.95 -7.56 -16.79
CA LYS A 109 7.74 -8.20 -17.35
C LYS A 109 6.48 -7.73 -16.63
N VAL A 110 6.47 -7.75 -15.30
CA VAL A 110 5.30 -7.29 -14.52
C VAL A 110 4.99 -5.82 -14.77
N ILE A 111 6.00 -4.94 -14.76
CA ILE A 111 5.78 -3.51 -15.04
C ILE A 111 5.22 -3.29 -16.46
N ARG A 112 5.63 -4.10 -17.45
CA ARG A 112 5.08 -4.03 -18.80
C ARG A 112 3.63 -4.52 -18.90
N LEU A 113 3.28 -5.54 -18.13
CA LEU A 113 1.92 -6.10 -18.09
C LEU A 113 0.98 -5.30 -17.18
N SER A 114 1.54 -4.40 -16.37
CA SER A 114 0.80 -3.48 -15.51
C SER A 114 0.02 -2.48 -16.36
N ASP A 115 -1.28 -2.38 -16.09
CA ASP A 115 -2.22 -1.51 -16.80
C ASP A 115 -3.21 -0.90 -15.79
N THR A 116 -4.21 -0.17 -16.28
CA THR A 116 -5.12 0.70 -15.53
C THR A 116 -5.80 0.01 -14.34
N TYR A 117 -6.30 -1.22 -14.50
CA TYR A 117 -7.02 -1.96 -13.44
C TYR A 117 -6.14 -2.95 -12.68
N PHE A 118 -4.98 -3.32 -13.24
CA PHE A 118 -3.97 -4.14 -12.59
C PHE A 118 -2.64 -3.39 -12.61
N TYR A 119 -2.48 -2.48 -11.65
CA TYR A 119 -1.36 -1.55 -11.65
C TYR A 119 -0.35 -1.89 -10.55
N ALA A 120 0.87 -2.25 -10.95
CA ALA A 120 1.96 -2.59 -10.05
C ALA A 120 3.05 -1.50 -10.04
N THR A 121 3.49 -1.09 -8.86
CA THR A 121 4.57 -0.08 -8.71
C THR A 121 5.63 -0.49 -7.71
N GLN A 122 6.85 0.01 -7.93
CA GLN A 122 7.93 -0.14 -6.99
C GLN A 122 7.62 0.56 -5.66
N LEU A 123 7.98 -0.09 -4.56
CA LEU A 123 7.83 0.42 -3.21
C LEU A 123 9.08 1.14 -2.72
N ALA A 124 8.89 2.11 -1.83
CA ALA A 124 9.99 2.70 -1.08
C ALA A 124 10.58 1.67 -0.10
N PRO A 125 11.91 1.66 0.15
CA PRO A 125 12.58 0.69 1.02
C PRO A 125 11.96 0.59 2.43
N LYS A 126 11.58 1.73 3.02
CA LYS A 126 10.92 1.79 4.33
C LYS A 126 9.60 1.01 4.39
N LYS A 127 8.82 1.01 3.30
CA LYS A 127 7.54 0.29 3.24
C LYS A 127 7.78 -1.22 3.10
N ILE A 128 8.81 -1.62 2.34
CA ILE A 128 9.23 -3.03 2.24
C ILE A 128 9.62 -3.58 3.62
N GLU A 129 10.37 -2.82 4.41
CA GLU A 129 10.73 -3.19 5.78
C GLU A 129 9.48 -3.40 6.66
N GLN A 130 8.49 -2.51 6.59
CA GLN A 130 7.23 -2.66 7.32
C GLN A 130 6.44 -3.90 6.90
N ILE A 131 6.41 -4.20 5.59
CA ILE A 131 5.77 -5.40 5.06
C ILE A 131 6.49 -6.64 5.61
N HIS A 132 7.82 -6.68 5.57
CA HIS A 132 8.58 -7.80 6.12
C HIS A 132 8.30 -8.00 7.62
N LYS A 133 8.28 -6.92 8.40
CA LYS A 133 7.95 -7.00 9.84
C LYS A 133 6.60 -7.64 10.10
N LYS A 134 5.61 -7.31 9.27
CA LYS A 134 4.24 -7.77 9.43
C LYS A 134 3.98 -9.15 8.80
N VAL A 135 4.65 -9.51 7.69
CA VAL A 135 4.53 -10.85 7.06
C VAL A 135 5.26 -11.92 7.88
N PHE A 136 6.47 -11.62 8.35
CA PHE A 136 7.30 -12.58 9.06
C PHE A 136 7.12 -12.51 10.57
N ASN A 137 6.12 -11.77 11.06
CA ASN A 137 5.90 -11.52 12.48
C ASN A 137 7.20 -11.18 13.23
N LEU A 138 8.05 -10.33 12.66
CA LEU A 138 9.33 -9.96 13.32
C LEU A 138 9.11 -9.24 14.66
N ASN A 139 7.87 -8.86 14.99
CA ASN A 139 7.47 -8.41 16.31
C ASN A 139 7.58 -9.52 17.39
N LEU A 140 7.52 -10.81 17.03
CA LEU A 140 7.78 -11.93 17.97
C LEU A 140 9.27 -12.05 18.33
N VAL A 141 10.17 -11.72 17.41
CA VAL A 141 11.63 -11.78 17.67
C VAL A 141 12.11 -10.56 18.47
N LEU A 142 11.40 -9.42 18.39
CA LEU A 142 11.68 -8.24 19.21
C LEU A 142 10.91 -8.23 20.55
N GLY A 143 9.86 -9.04 20.68
CA GLY A 143 9.06 -9.22 21.91
C GLY A 143 9.60 -10.29 22.88
N ASN A 144 10.54 -11.12 22.44
CA ASN A 144 11.29 -12.06 23.28
C ASN A 144 12.73 -11.58 23.55
N LYS A 145 12.91 -10.27 23.78
CA LYS A 145 13.95 -9.86 24.73
C LYS A 145 13.36 -10.03 26.12
N VAL A 146 13.49 -11.28 26.55
CA VAL A 146 13.22 -11.82 27.87
C VAL A 146 13.84 -10.92 28.92
N MET A 147 13.15 -10.83 30.06
CA MET A 147 13.73 -10.43 31.34
C MET A 147 15.12 -11.04 31.51
N GLU A 148 16.17 -10.21 31.43
CA GLU A 148 17.49 -10.42 32.05
C GLU A 148 18.11 -9.04 32.31
#